data_AF-A0A6A5TXS0-F1
#
_entry.id   AF-A0A6A5TXS0-F1
#
_cell.length_a   1.000
_cell.length_b   1.000
_cell.length_c   1.000
_cell.angle_alpha   90.00
_cell.angle_beta   90.00
_cell.angle_gamma   90.00
#
_symmetry.space_group_name_H-M   'P 1'
#
loop_
_entity.id
_entity.type
_entity.pdbx_description
1 polymer ?
#
loop_
_entity_poly.entity_id
_entity_poly.type
_entity_poly.pdbx_seq_one_letter_code
_entity_poly.pdbx_strand_id
1 'polypeptide(L)'
;MLSKKTWADKPLPLLQTPSATNDTPGHPAHYIANEMVFAHNAMLRGLNAIYNQAPNIPSSDVADFLFFTASWTAWVKHHHIIEETTMFPSFEKVKGVKSGSLQHNAEQHHGFSDGLNTLYQYSTETQPPNYSGKKVQELIDGFAGLLYQHLADEIDTLWAMDSVPANTAEAGQILTVYKQCEAEAGKQDKNVVPPMVLGLCDKTFQGGNEWPKMPWGSAYIVHYLFARKHRGAWRFLPCDTWGQPRELLFASEE
;
A
#
# COMPACT_ATOMS: atom_id res chain seq x y z
N MET A 1 11.45 32.63 1.16
CA MET A 1 11.53 31.16 1.29
C MET A 1 10.37 30.60 0.48
N LEU A 2 10.62 29.64 -0.42
CA LEU A 2 9.53 28.97 -1.14
C LEU A 2 8.70 28.19 -0.11
N SER A 3 7.40 28.45 -0.08
CA SER A 3 6.46 27.69 0.73
C SER A 3 6.48 26.23 0.28
N LYS A 4 6.70 25.29 1.20
CA LYS A 4 6.76 23.87 0.88
C LYS A 4 5.34 23.32 1.05
N LYS A 5 4.80 22.64 0.04
CA LYS A 5 3.50 21.97 0.18
C LYS A 5 3.62 20.74 1.09
N THR A 6 2.56 20.46 1.85
CA THR A 6 2.46 19.22 2.62
C THR A 6 2.57 18.01 1.68
N TRP A 7 3.50 17.10 1.96
CA TRP A 7 3.71 15.89 1.17
C TRP A 7 3.01 14.66 1.80
N ALA A 8 3.16 13.49 1.18
CA ALA A 8 2.44 12.26 1.55
C ALA A 8 3.10 11.44 2.68
N ASP A 9 3.86 12.08 3.57
CA ASP A 9 4.50 11.49 4.75
C ASP A 9 3.76 11.81 6.07
N LYS A 10 2.65 12.55 5.98
CA LYS A 10 1.74 12.92 7.08
C LYS A 10 0.30 13.05 6.55
N PRO A 11 -0.76 12.95 7.38
CA PRO A 11 -0.74 12.87 8.85
C PRO A 11 -0.30 11.52 9.43
N LEU A 12 -0.42 10.42 8.68
CA LEU A 12 0.08 9.13 9.13
C LEU A 12 1.58 9.03 8.83
N PRO A 13 2.44 8.81 9.83
CA PRO A 13 3.87 8.64 9.59
C PRO A 13 4.13 7.36 8.80
N LEU A 14 5.25 7.31 8.08
CA LEU A 14 5.70 6.09 7.42
C LEU A 14 6.33 5.13 8.42
N LEU A 15 6.23 3.83 8.15
CA LEU A 15 6.87 2.78 8.94
C LEU A 15 8.36 2.72 8.62
N GLN A 16 9.18 2.52 9.65
CA GLN A 16 10.61 2.25 9.47
C GLN A 16 10.80 0.89 8.78
N THR A 17 11.63 0.84 7.72
CA THR A 17 11.91 -0.41 7.02
C THR A 17 12.84 -1.29 7.86
N PRO A 18 12.62 -2.61 7.92
CA PRO A 18 13.54 -3.51 8.62
C PRO A 18 14.96 -3.42 8.07
N SER A 19 15.13 -3.20 6.76
CA SER A 19 16.43 -2.97 6.11
C SER A 19 17.17 -1.71 6.58
N ALA A 20 16.50 -0.75 7.21
CA ALA A 20 17.14 0.44 7.75
C ALA A 20 17.97 0.14 9.01
N THR A 21 17.68 -0.97 9.70
CA THR A 21 18.26 -1.28 11.02
C THR A 21 18.80 -2.70 11.14
N ASN A 22 18.44 -3.61 10.22
CA ASN A 22 18.79 -5.03 10.28
C ASN A 22 19.25 -5.57 8.93
N ASP A 23 19.92 -6.73 8.95
CA ASP A 23 20.20 -7.54 7.76
C ASP A 23 18.97 -8.38 7.38
N THR A 24 18.37 -8.13 6.21
CA THR A 24 17.10 -8.74 5.79
C THR A 24 17.20 -9.91 4.80
N PRO A 25 18.23 -10.05 3.94
CA PRO A 25 18.35 -11.21 3.05
C PRO A 25 18.69 -12.54 3.74
N GLY A 26 19.11 -12.52 5.01
CA GLY A 26 19.56 -13.70 5.74
C GLY A 26 18.47 -14.72 6.07
N HIS A 27 17.19 -14.31 6.04
CA HIS A 27 16.06 -15.20 6.32
C HIS A 27 14.82 -14.85 5.46
N PRO A 28 14.07 -15.82 4.93
CA PRO A 28 12.82 -15.57 4.21
C PRO A 28 11.81 -14.70 4.96
N ALA A 29 11.63 -14.92 6.27
CA ALA A 29 10.71 -14.12 7.08
C ALA A 29 11.11 -12.63 7.12
N HIS A 30 12.42 -12.36 7.28
CA HIS A 30 12.94 -11.00 7.33
C HIS A 30 12.83 -10.30 5.96
N TYR A 31 13.08 -11.04 4.87
CA TYR A 31 12.84 -10.55 3.52
C TYR A 31 11.37 -10.18 3.29
N ILE A 32 10.44 -11.06 3.70
CA ILE A 32 9.00 -10.85 3.55
C ILE A 32 8.52 -9.65 4.37
N ALA A 33 8.88 -9.60 5.66
CA ALA A 33 8.55 -8.47 6.53
C ALA A 33 9.08 -7.15 5.95
N ASN A 34 10.28 -7.17 5.36
CA ASN A 34 10.85 -6.01 4.70
C ASN A 34 10.04 -5.59 3.47
N GLU A 35 9.77 -6.50 2.52
CA GLU A 35 8.94 -6.18 1.35
C GLU A 35 7.54 -5.71 1.74
N MET A 36 6.97 -6.27 2.80
CA MET A 36 5.66 -5.89 3.33
C MET A 36 5.64 -4.43 3.80
N VAL A 37 6.68 -3.97 4.51
CA VAL A 37 6.79 -2.55 4.89
C VAL A 37 6.79 -1.62 3.68
N PHE A 38 7.39 -2.01 2.56
CA PHE A 38 7.34 -1.18 1.35
C PHE A 38 5.94 -1.11 0.75
N ALA A 39 5.20 -2.22 0.75
CA ALA A 39 3.78 -2.24 0.36
C ALA A 39 2.94 -1.36 1.29
N HIS A 40 3.12 -1.49 2.61
CA HIS A 40 2.41 -0.70 3.62
C HIS A 40 2.72 0.78 3.51
N ASN A 41 3.98 1.15 3.29
CA ASN A 41 4.35 2.55 3.07
C ASN A 41 3.78 3.12 1.77
N ALA A 42 3.60 2.32 0.72
CA ALA A 42 2.86 2.75 -0.47
C ALA A 42 1.36 2.96 -0.16
N MET A 43 0.75 2.12 0.69
CA MET A 43 -0.63 2.33 1.17
C MET A 43 -0.76 3.62 1.98
N LEU A 44 0.12 3.83 2.96
CA LEU A 44 0.15 5.03 3.80
C LEU A 44 0.34 6.29 2.96
N ARG A 45 1.27 6.28 2.00
CA ARG A 45 1.44 7.38 1.05
C ARG A 45 0.18 7.66 0.24
N GLY A 46 -0.50 6.62 -0.23
CA GLY A 46 -1.76 6.79 -0.95
C GLY A 46 -2.85 7.42 -0.08
N LEU A 47 -2.99 6.95 1.16
CA LEU A 47 -3.96 7.49 2.11
C LEU A 47 -3.65 8.95 2.46
N ASN A 48 -2.39 9.27 2.76
CA ASN A 48 -1.93 10.63 3.01
C ASN A 48 -2.16 11.53 1.78
N ALA A 49 -1.85 11.05 0.57
CA ALA A 49 -2.08 11.82 -0.66
C ALA A 49 -3.56 12.10 -0.89
N ILE A 50 -4.46 11.15 -0.61
CA ILE A 50 -5.91 11.35 -0.66
C ILE A 50 -6.31 12.39 0.40
N TYR A 51 -5.90 12.20 1.65
CA TYR A 51 -6.25 13.07 2.78
C TYR A 51 -5.84 14.54 2.54
N ASN A 52 -4.60 14.76 2.11
CA ASN A 52 -4.01 16.09 1.96
C ASN A 52 -4.56 16.87 0.76
N GLN A 53 -5.03 16.17 -0.27
CA GLN A 53 -5.55 16.81 -1.49
C GLN A 53 -7.06 16.97 -1.47
N ALA A 54 -7.79 16.13 -0.72
CA ALA A 54 -9.24 16.05 -0.77
C ALA A 54 -9.97 17.40 -0.62
N PRO A 55 -9.63 18.29 0.33
CA PRO A 55 -10.33 19.58 0.49
C PRO A 55 -10.19 20.55 -0.68
N ASN A 56 -9.16 20.36 -1.51
CA ASN A 56 -8.70 21.35 -2.49
C ASN A 56 -8.90 20.91 -3.94
N ILE A 57 -9.59 19.79 -4.17
CA ILE A 57 -9.85 19.27 -5.52
C ILE A 57 -10.82 20.20 -6.26
N PRO A 58 -10.43 20.81 -7.40
CA PRO A 58 -11.33 21.63 -8.19
C PRO A 58 -12.38 20.74 -8.88
N SER A 59 -13.57 21.29 -9.15
CA SER A 59 -14.70 20.54 -9.70
C SER A 59 -14.39 19.78 -10.99
N SER A 60 -13.47 20.29 -11.83
CA SER A 60 -13.03 19.63 -13.07
C SER A 60 -12.24 18.34 -12.85
N ASP A 61 -11.65 18.17 -11.66
CA ASP A 61 -10.73 17.09 -11.34
C ASP A 61 -11.33 16.05 -10.37
N VAL A 62 -12.54 16.31 -9.87
CA VAL A 62 -13.23 15.46 -8.90
C VAL A 62 -13.45 14.04 -9.41
N ALA A 63 -13.84 13.86 -10.68
CA ALA A 63 -14.08 12.52 -11.23
C ALA A 63 -12.79 11.66 -11.23
N ASP A 64 -11.65 12.27 -11.58
CA ASP A 64 -10.36 11.59 -11.53
C ASP A 64 -9.92 11.30 -10.10
N PHE A 65 -10.21 12.21 -9.16
CA PHE A 65 -9.86 12.05 -7.74
C PHE A 65 -10.67 10.95 -7.06
N LEU A 66 -11.97 10.88 -7.37
CA LEU A 66 -12.85 9.79 -6.93
C LEU A 66 -12.36 8.45 -7.50
N PHE A 67 -11.96 8.40 -8.77
CA PHE A 67 -11.38 7.20 -9.37
C PHE A 67 -10.07 6.78 -8.68
N PHE A 68 -9.17 7.73 -8.38
CA PHE A 68 -7.94 7.47 -7.64
C PHE A 68 -8.23 6.88 -6.25
N THR A 69 -9.17 7.50 -5.51
CA THR A 69 -9.58 7.05 -4.18
C THR A 69 -10.19 5.64 -4.21
N ALA A 70 -11.06 5.37 -5.20
CA ALA A 70 -11.66 4.05 -5.41
C ALA A 70 -10.61 2.98 -5.78
N SER A 71 -9.63 3.36 -6.60
CA SER A 71 -8.55 2.46 -7.01
C SER A 71 -7.65 2.09 -5.83
N TRP A 72 -7.29 3.08 -5.00
CA TRP A 72 -6.48 2.86 -3.81
C TRP A 72 -7.22 1.97 -2.80
N THR A 73 -8.46 2.31 -2.47
CA THR A 73 -9.27 1.52 -1.53
C THR A 73 -9.50 0.09 -2.04
N ALA A 74 -9.75 -0.12 -3.33
CA ALA A 74 -9.86 -1.45 -3.91
C ALA A 74 -8.56 -2.26 -3.83
N TRP A 75 -7.41 -1.63 -4.04
CA TRP A 75 -6.11 -2.28 -3.91
C TRP A 75 -5.82 -2.70 -2.47
N VAL A 76 -6.03 -1.80 -1.50
CA VAL A 76 -5.87 -2.09 -0.07
C VAL A 76 -6.80 -3.22 0.36
N LYS A 77 -8.07 -3.22 -0.07
CA LYS A 77 -8.99 -4.34 0.20
C LYS A 77 -8.50 -5.65 -0.40
N HIS A 78 -8.03 -5.64 -1.64
CA HIS A 78 -7.56 -6.86 -2.32
C HIS A 78 -6.33 -7.47 -1.63
N HIS A 79 -5.39 -6.62 -1.18
CA HIS A 79 -4.22 -7.02 -0.42
C HIS A 79 -4.61 -7.82 0.85
N HIS A 80 -5.42 -7.22 1.72
CA HIS A 80 -5.85 -7.85 2.96
C HIS A 80 -6.73 -9.11 2.74
N ILE A 81 -7.50 -9.16 1.63
CA ILE A 81 -8.23 -10.37 1.24
C ILE A 81 -7.25 -11.52 0.90
N ILE A 82 -6.19 -11.25 0.13
CA ILE A 82 -5.17 -12.28 -0.18
C ILE A 82 -4.51 -12.78 1.09
N GLU A 83 -4.17 -11.88 2.02
CA GLU A 83 -3.58 -12.24 3.30
C GLU A 83 -4.44 -13.17 4.11
N GLU A 84 -5.68 -12.77 4.39
CA GLU A 84 -6.59 -13.52 5.25
C GLU A 84 -7.02 -14.86 4.62
N THR A 85 -7.28 -14.87 3.31
CA THR A 85 -7.81 -16.07 2.64
C THR A 85 -6.72 -17.05 2.22
N THR A 86 -5.49 -16.58 2.00
CA THR A 86 -4.43 -17.36 1.36
C THR A 86 -3.10 -17.26 2.10
N MET A 87 -2.55 -16.08 2.31
CA MET A 87 -1.18 -15.93 2.81
C MET A 87 -1.03 -16.44 4.24
N PHE A 88 -1.82 -15.92 5.18
CA PHE A 88 -1.72 -16.30 6.60
C PHE A 88 -2.01 -17.78 6.82
N PRO A 89 -3.13 -18.34 6.29
CA PRO A 89 -3.40 -19.77 6.45
C PRO A 89 -2.33 -20.66 5.82
N SER A 90 -1.62 -20.18 4.79
CA SER A 90 -0.55 -20.95 4.13
C SER A 90 0.76 -20.88 4.90
N PHE A 91 1.10 -19.74 5.51
CA PHE A 91 2.24 -19.64 6.42
C PHE A 91 2.07 -20.55 7.64
N GLU A 92 0.89 -20.56 8.26
CA GLU A 92 0.65 -21.39 9.46
C GLU A 92 0.66 -22.91 9.19
N LYS A 93 0.59 -23.33 7.92
CA LYS A 93 0.79 -24.74 7.51
C LYS A 93 2.25 -25.13 7.42
N VAL A 94 3.17 -24.17 7.35
CA VAL A 94 4.60 -24.45 7.30
C VAL A 94 5.05 -24.93 8.67
N LYS A 95 5.72 -26.09 8.70
CA LYS A 95 6.23 -26.66 9.95
C LYS A 95 7.22 -25.69 10.61
N GLY A 96 6.98 -25.40 11.88
CA GLY A 96 7.79 -24.48 12.68
C GLY A 96 7.17 -23.09 12.82
N VAL A 97 6.22 -22.71 11.95
CA VAL A 97 5.35 -21.55 12.21
C VAL A 97 4.30 -21.97 13.24
N LYS A 98 4.11 -21.16 14.28
CA LYS A 98 3.13 -21.45 15.33
C LYS A 98 1.71 -21.26 14.77
N SER A 99 0.89 -22.31 14.78
CA SER A 99 -0.52 -22.20 14.37
C SER A 99 -1.25 -21.13 15.18
N GLY A 100 -2.06 -20.30 14.50
CA GLY A 100 -2.75 -19.14 15.05
C GLY A 100 -1.87 -17.93 15.34
N SER A 101 -0.58 -17.91 14.98
CA SER A 101 0.29 -16.75 15.22
C SER A 101 -0.08 -15.52 14.39
N LEU A 102 -0.80 -15.70 13.28
CA LEU A 102 -1.23 -14.60 12.39
C LEU A 102 -2.70 -14.21 12.60
N GLN A 103 -3.42 -14.89 13.50
CA GLN A 103 -4.84 -14.64 13.75
C GLN A 103 -5.12 -13.20 14.19
N HIS A 104 -4.21 -12.60 14.97
CA HIS A 104 -4.37 -11.22 15.41
C HIS A 104 -4.39 -10.22 14.23
N ASN A 105 -3.57 -10.43 13.20
CA ASN A 105 -3.58 -9.58 12.01
C ASN A 105 -4.93 -9.65 11.29
N ALA A 106 -5.49 -10.86 11.16
CA ALA A 106 -6.83 -11.04 10.59
C ALA A 106 -7.93 -10.35 11.43
N GLU A 107 -7.85 -10.39 12.75
CA GLU A 107 -8.78 -9.66 13.63
C GLU A 107 -8.66 -8.14 13.45
N GLN A 108 -7.44 -7.63 13.29
CA GLN A 108 -7.21 -6.21 13.01
C GLN A 108 -7.76 -5.79 11.63
N HIS A 109 -7.73 -6.66 10.61
CA HIS A 109 -8.39 -6.40 9.32
C HIS A 109 -9.86 -6.02 9.51
N HIS A 110 -10.57 -6.78 10.35
CA HIS A 110 -12.00 -6.54 10.63
C HIS A 110 -12.24 -5.21 11.36
N GLY A 111 -11.24 -4.70 12.08
CA GLY A 111 -11.31 -3.41 12.77
C GLY A 111 -11.42 -2.21 11.83
N PHE A 112 -10.72 -2.23 10.68
CA PHE A 112 -10.74 -1.11 9.72
C PHE A 112 -11.57 -1.39 8.46
N SER A 113 -11.96 -2.64 8.20
CA SER A 113 -12.61 -3.05 6.94
C SER A 113 -13.87 -2.27 6.62
N ASP A 114 -14.71 -1.99 7.61
CA ASP A 114 -15.98 -1.27 7.41
C ASP A 114 -15.76 0.20 7.03
N GLY A 115 -14.80 0.86 7.66
CA GLY A 115 -14.42 2.23 7.30
C GLY A 115 -13.81 2.31 5.90
N LEU A 116 -12.93 1.36 5.56
CA LEU A 116 -12.33 1.25 4.24
C LEU A 116 -13.41 0.98 3.16
N ASN A 117 -14.39 0.12 3.46
CA ASN A 117 -15.54 -0.14 2.59
C ASN A 117 -16.41 1.10 2.38
N THR A 118 -16.63 1.88 3.44
CA THR A 118 -17.41 3.12 3.36
C THR A 118 -16.72 4.16 2.47
N LEU A 119 -15.39 4.30 2.58
CA LEU A 119 -14.61 5.17 1.68
C LEU A 119 -14.67 4.68 0.23
N TYR A 120 -14.55 3.38 0.00
CA TYR A 120 -14.70 2.78 -1.32
C TYR A 120 -16.07 3.12 -1.92
N GLN A 121 -17.17 2.85 -1.21
CA GLN A 121 -18.53 3.16 -1.66
C GLN A 121 -18.72 4.65 -1.96
N TYR A 122 -18.26 5.53 -1.06
CA TYR A 122 -18.28 6.96 -1.29
C TYR A 122 -17.57 7.34 -2.60
N SER A 123 -16.38 6.79 -2.82
CA SER A 123 -15.59 7.08 -4.03
C SER A 123 -16.17 6.53 -5.33
N THR A 124 -16.96 5.45 -5.27
CA THR A 124 -17.58 4.85 -6.46
C THR A 124 -18.96 5.39 -6.79
N GLU A 125 -19.72 5.82 -5.79
CA GLU A 125 -21.13 6.20 -5.93
C GLU A 125 -21.35 7.71 -5.97
N THR A 126 -20.41 8.50 -5.44
CA THR A 126 -20.50 9.96 -5.43
C THR A 126 -20.35 10.54 -6.82
N GLN A 127 -21.31 11.36 -7.23
CA GLN A 127 -21.20 12.15 -8.45
C GLN A 127 -20.38 13.43 -8.19
N PRO A 128 -19.64 13.96 -9.19
CA PRO A 128 -18.76 15.12 -8.96
C PRO A 128 -19.40 16.34 -8.27
N PRO A 129 -20.67 16.72 -8.56
CA PRO A 129 -21.33 17.83 -7.86
C PRO A 129 -21.58 17.59 -6.36
N ASN A 130 -21.59 16.33 -5.93
CA ASN A 130 -21.86 15.92 -4.55
C ASN A 130 -20.58 15.63 -3.74
N TYR A 131 -19.41 15.85 -4.36
CA TYR A 131 -18.13 15.61 -3.72
C TYR A 131 -17.89 16.60 -2.57
N SER A 132 -17.36 16.08 -1.47
CA SER A 132 -16.96 16.84 -0.30
C SER A 132 -15.62 16.32 0.20
N GLY A 133 -14.57 17.12 0.03
CA GLY A 133 -13.24 16.79 0.54
C GLY A 133 -13.21 16.60 2.06
N LYS A 134 -14.00 17.41 2.78
CA LYS A 134 -14.19 17.23 4.23
C LYS A 134 -14.78 15.87 4.56
N LYS A 135 -15.76 15.39 3.78
CA LYS A 135 -16.34 14.07 3.98
C LYS A 135 -15.30 12.96 3.77
N VAL A 136 -14.43 13.10 2.77
CA VAL A 136 -13.31 12.16 2.56
C VAL A 136 -12.40 12.10 3.79
N GLN A 137 -12.01 13.26 4.35
CA GLN A 137 -11.20 13.31 5.57
C GLN A 137 -11.91 12.64 6.75
N GLU A 138 -13.19 12.97 7.00
CA GLU A 138 -13.99 12.35 8.06
C GLU A 138 -14.09 10.82 7.93
N LEU A 139 -14.20 10.31 6.70
CA LEU A 139 -14.21 8.87 6.43
C LEU A 139 -12.86 8.23 6.72
N ILE A 140 -11.76 8.88 6.33
CA ILE A 140 -10.39 8.42 6.61
C ILE A 140 -10.11 8.41 8.11
N ASP A 141 -10.45 9.48 8.82
CA ASP A 141 -10.25 9.61 10.27
C ASP A 141 -10.93 8.46 11.05
N GLY A 142 -12.02 7.90 10.50
CA GLY A 142 -12.75 6.79 11.11
C GLY A 142 -12.03 5.43 11.10
N PHE A 143 -11.02 5.22 10.23
CA PHE A 143 -10.32 3.92 10.15
C PHE A 143 -8.79 4.02 10.07
N ALA A 144 -8.24 5.19 9.75
CA ALA A 144 -6.81 5.40 9.50
C ALA A 144 -5.92 4.94 10.65
N GLY A 145 -6.32 5.18 11.90
CA GLY A 145 -5.57 4.76 13.08
C GLY A 145 -5.50 3.24 13.23
N LEU A 146 -6.62 2.54 12.99
CA LEU A 146 -6.67 1.07 13.07
C LEU A 146 -5.90 0.42 11.91
N LEU A 147 -6.02 0.99 10.71
CA LEU A 147 -5.20 0.56 9.57
C LEU A 147 -3.70 0.76 9.87
N TYR A 148 -3.31 1.93 10.38
CA TYR A 148 -1.90 2.18 10.71
C TYR A 148 -1.35 1.19 11.74
N GLN A 149 -2.11 0.94 12.82
CA GLN A 149 -1.72 -0.03 13.85
C GLN A 149 -1.53 -1.42 13.25
N HIS A 150 -2.47 -1.86 12.42
CA HIS A 150 -2.38 -3.14 11.73
C HIS A 150 -1.13 -3.25 10.85
N LEU A 151 -0.91 -2.25 9.98
CA LEU A 151 0.23 -2.23 9.07
C LEU A 151 1.57 -2.25 9.83
N ALA A 152 1.61 -1.75 11.07
CA ALA A 152 2.80 -1.79 11.92
C ALA A 152 2.97 -3.17 12.60
N ASP A 153 1.92 -3.69 13.24
CA ASP A 153 1.97 -4.94 14.03
C ASP A 153 2.22 -6.18 13.16
N GLU A 154 1.73 -6.16 11.92
CA GLU A 154 1.94 -7.27 11.00
C GLU A 154 3.43 -7.51 10.72
N ILE A 155 4.24 -6.44 10.69
CA ILE A 155 5.68 -6.53 10.37
C ILE A 155 6.41 -7.38 11.41
N ASP A 156 6.14 -7.13 12.70
CA ASP A 156 6.72 -7.90 13.79
C ASP A 156 6.24 -9.36 13.76
N THR A 157 4.98 -9.57 13.39
CA THR A 157 4.41 -10.92 13.27
C THR A 157 5.05 -11.71 12.13
N LEU A 158 5.22 -11.08 10.96
CA LEU A 158 5.90 -11.68 9.81
C LEU A 158 7.37 -11.95 10.11
N TRP A 159 8.04 -11.02 10.82
CA TRP A 159 9.43 -11.18 11.23
C TRP A 159 9.64 -12.40 12.13
N ALA A 160 8.75 -12.60 13.11
CA ALA A 160 8.80 -13.71 14.08
C ALA A 160 8.63 -15.12 13.47
N MET A 161 8.31 -15.22 12.16
CA MET A 161 8.40 -16.48 11.43
C MET A 161 9.84 -16.98 11.25
N ASP A 162 10.85 -16.21 11.67
CA ASP A 162 12.24 -16.67 11.84
C ASP A 162 12.45 -17.72 12.95
N SER A 163 11.39 -18.02 13.70
CA SER A 163 11.28 -19.26 14.48
C SER A 163 11.46 -20.53 13.64
N VAL A 164 11.20 -20.47 12.33
CA VAL A 164 11.62 -21.51 11.38
C VAL A 164 13.11 -21.35 11.09
N PRO A 165 13.96 -22.38 11.28
CA PRO A 165 15.39 -22.24 11.05
C PRO A 165 15.73 -21.87 9.60
N ALA A 166 16.68 -20.95 9.43
CA ALA A 166 17.21 -20.54 8.13
C ALA A 166 17.78 -21.73 7.34
N ASN A 167 17.84 -21.61 6.00
CA ASN A 167 18.41 -22.61 5.10
C ASN A 167 17.77 -24.01 5.18
N THR A 168 16.51 -24.09 5.62
CA THR A 168 15.70 -25.31 5.66
C THR A 168 14.70 -25.36 4.50
N ALA A 169 14.12 -26.54 4.27
CA ALA A 169 13.03 -26.69 3.29
C ALA A 169 11.80 -25.89 3.72
N GLU A 170 11.52 -25.84 5.02
CA GLU A 170 10.43 -25.09 5.64
C GLU A 170 10.59 -23.58 5.42
N ALA A 171 11.78 -23.02 5.64
CA ALA A 171 12.05 -21.60 5.33
C ALA A 171 11.82 -21.30 3.83
N GLY A 172 12.20 -22.24 2.95
CA GLY A 172 11.91 -22.16 1.51
C GLY A 172 10.40 -22.21 1.18
N GLN A 173 9.60 -22.94 1.97
CA GLN A 173 8.14 -22.95 1.83
C GLN A 173 7.52 -21.60 2.19
N ILE A 174 7.99 -20.93 3.23
CA ILE A 174 7.55 -19.56 3.57
C ILE A 174 7.75 -18.63 2.37
N LEU A 175 8.95 -18.62 1.78
CA LEU A 175 9.24 -17.79 0.61
C LEU A 175 8.35 -18.15 -0.59
N THR A 176 8.03 -19.43 -0.76
CA THR A 176 7.17 -19.92 -1.84
C THR A 176 5.74 -19.43 -1.68
N VAL A 177 5.19 -19.50 -0.46
CA VAL A 177 3.85 -18.97 -0.15
C VAL A 177 3.77 -17.49 -0.48
N TYR A 178 4.76 -16.70 -0.05
CA TYR A 178 4.80 -15.26 -0.32
C TYR A 178 4.80 -14.96 -1.82
N LYS A 179 5.72 -15.59 -2.58
CA LYS A 179 5.82 -15.38 -4.04
C LYS A 179 4.55 -15.79 -4.80
N GLN A 180 3.84 -16.82 -4.32
CA GLN A 180 2.55 -17.21 -4.91
C GLN A 180 1.48 -16.13 -4.68
N CYS A 181 1.43 -15.56 -3.48
CA CYS A 181 0.51 -14.46 -3.16
C CYS A 181 0.85 -13.19 -3.95
N GLU A 182 2.14 -12.84 -4.09
CA GLU A 182 2.57 -11.73 -4.96
C GLU A 182 2.17 -11.95 -6.43
N ALA A 183 2.33 -13.17 -6.94
CA ALA A 183 1.93 -13.51 -8.30
C ALA A 183 0.41 -13.41 -8.51
N GLU A 184 -0.39 -13.75 -7.48
CA GLU A 184 -1.84 -13.56 -7.50
C GLU A 184 -2.21 -12.07 -7.49
N ALA A 185 -1.61 -11.28 -6.59
CA ALA A 185 -1.81 -9.83 -6.52
C ALA A 185 -1.43 -9.13 -7.85
N GLY A 186 -0.43 -9.66 -8.56
CA GLY A 186 -0.01 -9.17 -9.88
C GLY A 186 -1.05 -9.35 -11.01
N LYS A 187 -2.17 -10.05 -10.79
CA LYS A 187 -3.22 -10.27 -11.79
C LYS A 187 -4.27 -9.15 -11.86
N GLN A 188 -4.19 -8.14 -10.98
CA GLN A 188 -5.10 -7.00 -11.01
C GLN A 188 -5.02 -6.18 -12.32
N ASP A 189 -5.99 -5.30 -12.57
CA ASP A 189 -6.06 -4.52 -13.82
C ASP A 189 -4.77 -3.74 -14.06
N LYS A 190 -4.07 -4.13 -15.13
CA LYS A 190 -2.78 -3.58 -15.54
C LYS A 190 -2.83 -2.08 -15.84
N ASN A 191 -4.00 -1.53 -16.16
CA ASN A 191 -4.21 -0.11 -16.41
C ASN A 191 -4.43 0.71 -15.13
N VAL A 192 -4.61 0.05 -13.98
CA VAL A 192 -4.98 0.69 -12.71
C VAL A 192 -3.91 0.45 -11.66
N VAL A 193 -3.67 -0.80 -11.29
CA VAL A 193 -2.85 -1.13 -10.12
C VAL A 193 -1.36 -0.84 -10.38
N PRO A 194 -0.72 -1.29 -11.47
CA PRO A 194 0.69 -0.99 -11.70
C PRO A 194 1.01 0.52 -11.80
N PRO A 195 0.25 1.35 -12.56
CA PRO A 195 0.47 2.81 -12.57
C PRO A 195 0.35 3.44 -11.18
N MET A 196 -0.66 3.02 -10.41
CA MET A 196 -0.91 3.53 -9.07
C MET A 196 0.23 3.13 -8.12
N VAL A 197 0.50 1.83 -7.96
CA VAL A 197 1.52 1.31 -7.03
C VAL A 197 2.88 1.93 -7.31
N LEU A 198 3.32 1.99 -8.58
CA LEU A 198 4.61 2.61 -8.91
C LEU A 198 4.69 4.09 -8.52
N GLY A 199 3.61 4.87 -8.68
CA GLY A 199 3.58 6.26 -8.23
C GLY A 199 3.32 6.45 -6.74
N LEU A 200 3.02 5.39 -5.99
CA LEU A 200 2.99 5.38 -4.52
C LEU A 200 4.34 4.99 -3.91
N CYS A 201 5.23 4.34 -4.67
CA CYS A 201 6.56 3.96 -4.21
C CYS A 201 7.52 5.14 -4.24
N ASP A 202 8.22 5.37 -3.12
CA ASP A 202 9.34 6.31 -3.05
C ASP A 202 10.63 5.50 -2.88
N LYS A 203 11.52 5.59 -3.89
CA LYS A 203 12.79 4.86 -3.90
C LYS A 203 13.88 5.55 -3.08
N THR A 204 13.61 6.74 -2.52
CA THR A 204 14.56 7.52 -1.73
C THR A 204 14.43 7.32 -0.22
N PHE A 205 13.27 6.82 0.24
CA PHE A 205 13.01 6.59 1.66
C PHE A 205 13.86 5.44 2.22
N GLN A 206 14.69 5.75 3.23
CA GLN A 206 15.52 4.80 3.98
C GLN A 206 16.37 3.86 3.10
N GLY A 207 16.95 4.40 2.03
CA GLY A 207 17.80 3.64 1.09
C GLY A 207 17.02 2.88 0.02
N GLY A 208 15.69 2.86 0.09
CA GLY A 208 14.80 2.23 -0.88
C GLY A 208 14.96 0.71 -0.96
N ASN A 209 14.20 0.10 -1.86
CA ASN A 209 14.37 -1.29 -2.28
C ASN A 209 13.94 -1.45 -3.74
N GLU A 210 13.91 -2.70 -4.23
CA GLU A 210 13.43 -3.01 -5.58
C GLU A 210 11.89 -3.19 -5.65
N TRP A 211 11.13 -3.09 -4.54
CA TRP A 211 9.69 -3.33 -4.53
C TRP A 211 8.87 -2.26 -5.27
N PRO A 212 7.85 -2.64 -6.06
CA PRO A 212 7.54 -4.02 -6.44
C PRO A 212 8.59 -4.55 -7.41
N LYS A 213 9.01 -5.81 -7.23
CA LYS A 213 10.01 -6.42 -8.10
C LYS A 213 9.38 -6.74 -9.46
N MET A 214 9.70 -5.94 -10.46
CA MET A 214 9.15 -6.05 -11.80
C MET A 214 10.16 -6.65 -12.80
N PRO A 215 9.71 -7.41 -13.82
CA PRO A 215 10.58 -7.81 -14.92
C PRO A 215 11.18 -6.58 -15.61
N TRP A 216 12.41 -6.72 -16.10
CA TRP A 216 13.13 -5.62 -16.77
C TRP A 216 12.29 -4.98 -17.89
N GLY A 217 12.28 -3.64 -17.95
CA GLY A 217 11.49 -2.87 -18.91
C GLY A 217 10.00 -2.72 -18.57
N SER A 218 9.47 -3.43 -17.57
CA SER A 218 8.04 -3.39 -17.26
C SER A 218 7.56 -2.01 -16.81
N ALA A 219 8.36 -1.28 -16.03
CA ALA A 219 8.03 0.09 -15.60
C ALA A 219 7.85 1.06 -16.80
N TYR A 220 8.62 0.86 -17.89
CA TYR A 220 8.44 1.62 -19.13
C TYR A 220 7.09 1.31 -19.80
N ILE A 221 6.70 0.03 -19.84
CA ILE A 221 5.39 -0.39 -20.36
C ILE A 221 4.27 0.22 -19.52
N VAL A 222 4.40 0.21 -18.19
CA VAL A 222 3.42 0.85 -17.30
C VAL A 222 3.32 2.34 -17.61
N HIS A 223 4.44 3.04 -17.67
CA HIS A 223 4.47 4.49 -17.89
C HIS A 223 3.88 4.89 -19.25
N TYR A 224 4.35 4.25 -20.33
CA TYR A 224 4.03 4.68 -21.68
C TYR A 224 2.75 4.08 -22.26
N LEU A 225 2.26 2.93 -21.76
CA LEU A 225 1.05 2.28 -22.27
C LEU A 225 -0.07 2.28 -21.23
N PHE A 226 0.13 1.65 -20.09
CA PHE A 226 -0.97 1.39 -19.14
C PHE A 226 -1.45 2.65 -18.41
N ALA A 227 -0.54 3.55 -18.03
CA ALA A 227 -0.87 4.78 -17.32
C ALA A 227 -1.73 5.75 -18.17
N ARG A 228 -1.76 5.59 -19.50
CA ARG A 228 -2.49 6.50 -20.41
C ARG A 228 -3.99 6.51 -20.15
N LYS A 229 -4.58 5.35 -19.83
CA LYS A 229 -6.03 5.17 -19.71
C LYS A 229 -6.64 6.06 -18.62
N HIS A 230 -5.96 6.19 -17.49
CA HIS A 230 -6.41 6.94 -16.31
C HIS A 230 -5.43 8.06 -15.93
N ARG A 231 -4.77 8.67 -16.93
CA ARG A 231 -3.71 9.69 -16.72
C ARG A 231 -4.13 10.84 -15.79
N GLY A 232 -5.42 11.21 -15.81
CA GLY A 232 -5.98 12.26 -14.97
C GLY A 232 -5.98 11.88 -13.48
N ALA A 233 -6.18 10.61 -13.14
CA ALA A 233 -6.09 10.13 -11.76
C ALA A 233 -4.63 10.05 -11.28
N TRP A 234 -3.70 9.75 -12.18
CA TRP A 234 -2.30 9.55 -11.80
C TRP A 234 -1.55 10.82 -11.44
N ARG A 235 -2.15 12.02 -11.55
CA ARG A 235 -1.53 13.27 -11.06
C ARG A 235 -1.64 13.46 -9.55
N PHE A 236 -2.49 12.70 -8.87
CA PHE A 236 -2.64 12.75 -7.41
C PHE A 236 -1.59 11.91 -6.68
N LEU A 237 -0.82 11.09 -7.41
CA LEU A 237 0.23 10.25 -6.83
C LEU A 237 1.39 11.11 -6.28
N PRO A 238 2.01 10.72 -5.14
CA PRO A 238 3.10 11.47 -4.51
C PRO A 238 4.47 11.21 -5.13
N CYS A 239 4.61 10.21 -6.02
CA CYS A 239 5.82 9.92 -6.76
C CYS A 239 5.56 9.79 -8.25
N ASP A 240 6.61 9.89 -9.07
CA ASP A 240 6.56 9.48 -10.47
C ASP A 240 6.65 7.95 -10.62
N THR A 241 6.56 7.44 -11.86
CA THR A 241 6.63 5.99 -12.13
C THR A 241 7.99 5.37 -11.79
N TRP A 242 9.03 6.18 -11.60
CA TRP A 242 10.38 5.75 -11.24
C TRP A 242 10.63 5.85 -9.73
N GLY A 243 9.60 6.22 -8.98
CA GLY A 243 9.61 6.37 -7.54
C GLY A 243 10.41 7.58 -7.04
N GLN A 244 10.52 8.63 -7.85
CA GLN A 244 11.02 9.92 -7.38
C GLN A 244 9.87 10.71 -6.74
N PRO A 245 10.05 11.23 -5.51
CA PRO A 245 9.09 12.13 -4.88
C PRO A 245 8.74 13.32 -5.76
N ARG A 246 7.46 13.69 -5.75
CA ARG A 246 6.95 14.90 -6.41
C ARG A 246 5.89 15.58 -5.54
N GLU A 247 5.69 16.86 -5.77
CA GLU A 247 4.69 17.64 -5.02
C GLU A 247 3.27 17.14 -5.29
N LEU A 248 2.43 17.18 -4.24
CA LEU A 248 1.00 16.96 -4.37
C LEU A 248 0.35 18.21 -4.97
N LEU A 249 -0.29 18.05 -6.12
CA LEU A 249 -0.77 19.17 -6.92
C LEU A 249 -1.74 20.08 -6.15
N PHE A 250 -2.62 19.46 -5.36
CA PHE A 250 -3.69 20.11 -4.62
C PHE A 250 -3.48 20.10 -3.10
N ALA A 251 -2.29 19.79 -2.60
CA ALA A 251 -2.03 19.90 -1.17
C ALA A 251 -1.88 21.37 -0.75
N SER A 252 -2.29 21.65 0.50
CA SER A 252 -2.07 22.94 1.14
C SER A 252 -0.58 23.19 1.40
N GLU A 253 -0.23 24.47 1.45
CA GLU A 253 1.08 24.94 1.92
C GLU A 253 1.29 24.58 3.41
N GLU A 254 2.54 24.26 3.78
CA GLU A 254 2.96 24.02 5.19
C GLU A 254 3.05 25.31 6.02
#